data_AF-F1W4Q8-F1
#
_entry.id   AF-F1W4Q8-F1
#
_cell.length_a   1.000
_cell.length_b   1.000
_cell.length_c   1.000
_cell.angle_alpha   90.00
_cell.angle_beta   90.00
_cell.angle_gamma   90.00
#
_symmetry.space_group_name_H-M   'P 1'
#
loop_
_entity.id
_entity.type
_entity.pdbx_description
1 polymer ?
#
loop_
_entity_poly.entity_id
_entity_poly.type
_entity_poly.pdbx_seq_one_letter_code
_entity_poly.pdbx_strand_id
1 'polypeptide(L)' 'MTSVDTIILFLCRSGVRSRHAAKLATESGYRHCFDILEGFEGDRDTDGHRKTVAGWCKAGLPWIGA' A
#
# COMPACT_ATOMS: atom_id res chain seq x y z
N MET A 1 -15.29 -14.49 8.21
CA MET A 1 -14.24 -15.28 7.53
C MET A 1 -14.18 -14.77 6.11
N THR A 2 -13.11 -14.05 5.74
CA THR A 2 -12.90 -13.59 4.37
C THR A 2 -12.72 -14.80 3.47
N SER A 3 -13.42 -14.86 2.35
CA SER A 3 -13.22 -15.92 1.37
C SER A 3 -11.80 -15.82 0.80
N VAL A 4 -11.20 -16.96 0.42
CA VAL A 4 -9.92 -16.97 -0.29
C VAL A 4 -9.98 -16.27 -1.67
N ASP A 5 -11.21 -16.03 -2.15
CA ASP A 5 -11.54 -15.25 -3.35
C ASP A 5 -11.66 -13.73 -3.11
N THR A 6 -11.65 -13.27 -1.87
CA THR A 6 -11.77 -11.84 -1.60
C THR A 6 -10.53 -11.11 -2.13
N ILE A 7 -10.73 -9.99 -2.84
CA ILE A 7 -9.66 -9.08 -3.22
C ILE A 7 -9.15 -8.37 -1.97
N ILE A 8 -7.86 -8.50 -1.69
CA ILE A 8 -7.18 -7.88 -0.56
C ILE A 8 -6.12 -6.91 -1.08
N LEU A 9 -6.28 -5.64 -0.71
CA LEU A 9 -5.32 -4.58 -1.01
C LEU A 9 -4.51 -4.26 0.25
N PHE A 10 -3.19 -4.28 0.14
CA PHE A 10 -2.28 -3.98 1.24
C PHE A 10 -1.70 -2.58 1.07
N LEU A 11 -1.84 -1.75 2.10
CA LEU A 11 -1.33 -0.39 2.12
C LEU A 11 -0.40 -0.19 3.32
N CYS A 12 0.77 0.40 3.08
CA CYS A 12 1.62 0.94 4.14
C CYS A 12 2.11 2.34 3.74
N ARG A 13 3.00 2.94 4.53
CA ARG A 13 3.51 4.30 4.27
C ARG A 13 4.15 4.49 2.90
N SER A 14 4.94 3.51 2.43
CA SER A 14 5.80 3.67 1.24
C SER A 14 5.94 2.38 0.39
N GLY A 15 4.96 1.47 0.43
CA GLY A 15 4.97 0.21 -0.34
C GLY A 15 5.86 -0.92 0.18
N VAL A 16 6.83 -0.66 1.06
CA VAL A 16 7.81 -1.69 1.49
C VAL A 16 7.15 -2.82 2.30
N ARG A 17 6.47 -2.49 3.40
CA ARG A 17 5.89 -3.49 4.31
C ARG A 17 4.64 -4.15 3.73
N SER A 18 3.86 -3.40 2.97
CA SER A 18 2.65 -3.90 2.31
C SER A 18 2.98 -4.98 1.27
N ARG A 19 4.10 -4.84 0.54
CA ARG A 19 4.61 -5.89 -0.35
C ARG A 19 4.87 -7.22 0.37
N HIS A 20 5.52 -7.16 1.53
CA HIS A 20 5.78 -8.37 2.32
C HIS A 20 4.47 -8.98 2.85
N ALA A 21 3.52 -8.16 3.27
CA ALA A 21 2.21 -8.63 3.72
C ALA A 21 1.41 -9.29 2.59
N ALA A 22 1.38 -8.68 1.39
CA ALA A 22 0.74 -9.25 0.21
C ALA A 22 1.36 -10.60 -0.17
N LYS A 23 2.69 -10.70 -0.15
CA LYS A 23 3.41 -11.96 -0.39
C LYS A 23 3.02 -13.03 0.63
N LEU A 24 3.01 -12.71 1.91
CA LEU A 24 2.65 -13.65 2.98
C LEU A 24 1.19 -14.12 2.85
N ALA A 25 0.27 -13.22 2.49
CA ALA A 25 -1.13 -13.57 2.27
C ALA A 25 -1.30 -14.52 1.07
N THR A 26 -0.58 -14.28 -0.02
CA THR A 26 -0.52 -15.20 -1.17
C THR A 26 0.03 -16.57 -0.73
N GLU A 27 1.11 -16.60 0.05
CA GLU A 27 1.69 -17.84 0.61
C GLU A 27 0.72 -18.56 1.57
N SER A 28 -0.23 -17.83 2.15
CA SER A 28 -1.28 -18.36 3.04
C SER A 28 -2.54 -18.83 2.30
N GLY A 29 -2.57 -18.76 0.97
CA GLY A 29 -3.66 -19.29 0.14
C GLY A 29 -4.72 -18.29 -0.31
N TYR A 30 -4.53 -16.99 -0.05
CA TYR A 30 -5.41 -15.95 -0.61
C TYR A 30 -5.05 -15.68 -2.07
N ARG A 31 -6.05 -15.70 -2.96
CA ARG A 31 -5.81 -15.70 -4.41
C ARG A 31 -5.61 -14.31 -5.03
N HIS A 32 -6.13 -13.28 -4.38
CA HIS A 32 -6.20 -11.92 -4.94
C HIS A 32 -5.57 -10.90 -3.99
N CYS A 33 -4.24 -11.01 -3.80
CA CYS A 33 -3.47 -10.15 -2.89
C CYS A 33 -2.65 -9.14 -3.69
N PHE A 34 -2.87 -7.85 -3.46
CA PHE A 34 -2.18 -6.79 -4.18
C PHE A 34 -1.53 -5.77 -3.24
N ASP A 35 -0.31 -5.38 -3.57
CA ASP A 35 0.38 -4.25 -2.94
C ASP A 35 -0.04 -2.96 -3.63
N ILE A 36 -0.43 -1.94 -2.87
CA ILE A 36 -0.60 -0.59 -3.40
C ILE A 36 0.78 0.03 -3.53
N LEU A 37 1.26 0.09 -4.78
CA LEU A 37 2.55 0.69 -5.14
C LEU A 37 2.67 2.10 -4.56
N GLU A 38 3.90 2.49 -4.22
CA GLU A 38 4.25 3.78 -3.60
C GLU A 38 3.68 3.99 -2.18
N GLY A 39 2.70 3.19 -1.75
CA GLY A 39 2.05 3.32 -0.45
C GLY A 39 1.27 4.63 -0.29
N PHE A 40 1.00 5.00 0.96
CA PHE A 40 0.16 6.15 1.28
C PHE A 40 0.89 7.48 1.07
N GLU A 41 2.10 7.61 1.63
CA GLU A 41 2.85 8.87 1.63
C GLU A 41 3.94 8.94 0.56
N GLY A 42 4.22 7.84 -0.15
CA GLY A 42 5.33 7.79 -1.12
C GLY A 42 6.69 7.85 -0.45
N ASP A 43 7.74 7.90 -1.28
CA ASP A 43 9.11 8.14 -0.82
C ASP A 43 9.35 9.58 -0.36
N ARG A 44 10.51 9.81 0.25
CA ARG A 44 10.92 11.17 0.63
C ARG A 44 11.45 11.91 -0.59
N ASP A 45 11.17 13.21 -0.66
CA ASP A 45 11.88 14.11 -1.57
C ASP A 45 13.31 14.41 -1.09
N THR A 46 13.99 15.28 -1.81
CA THR A 46 15.35 15.74 -1.53
C THR A 46 15.49 16.44 -0.17
N ASP A 47 14.40 17.02 0.34
CA ASP A 47 14.36 17.73 1.63
C ASP A 47 13.89 16.80 2.77
N GLY A 48 13.60 15.53 2.47
CA GLY A 48 13.18 14.54 3.46
C GLY A 48 11.68 14.51 3.74
N HIS A 49 10.87 15.32 3.05
CA HIS A 49 9.41 15.34 3.22
C HIS A 49 8.74 14.23 2.42
N ARG A 50 7.58 13.77 2.89
CA ARG A 50 6.73 12.80 2.19
C ARG A 50 5.46 13.47 1.68
N LYS A 51 4.66 12.71 0.91
CA LYS A 51 3.44 13.17 0.22
C LYS A 51 3.73 14.17 -0.90
N THR A 52 4.98 14.30 -1.32
CA THR A 52 5.45 15.29 -2.30
C THR A 52 5.82 14.68 -3.65
N VAL A 53 6.41 13.47 -3.66
CA VAL A 53 6.93 12.82 -4.89
C VAL A 53 5.96 11.77 -5.46
N ALA A 54 5.36 10.95 -4.60
CA ALA A 54 4.61 9.76 -4.99
C ALA A 54 3.58 9.36 -3.91
N GLY A 55 2.82 8.29 -4.15
CA GLY A 55 1.89 7.69 -3.19
C GLY A 55 0.48 8.26 -3.23
N TRP A 56 -0.41 7.60 -2.50
CA TRP A 56 -1.86 7.89 -2.45
C TRP A 56 -2.17 9.38 -2.20
N CYS A 57 -1.47 10.02 -1.24
CA CYS A 57 -1.66 11.43 -0.95
C CYS A 57 -1.27 12.32 -2.14
N LYS A 58 -0.12 12.05 -2.76
CA LYS A 58 0.39 12.87 -3.88
C LYS A 58 -0.46 12.69 -5.14
N ALA A 59 -1.01 11.50 -5.34
CA ALA A 59 -1.94 11.19 -6.43
C ALA A 59 -3.32 11.87 -6.29
N GLY A 60 -3.59 12.58 -5.18
CA GLY A 60 -4.86 13.26 -4.95
C GLY A 60 -6.03 12.31 -4.70
N LEU A 61 -5.76 11.05 -4.35
CA LEU A 61 -6.78 10.08 -4.02
C LEU A 61 -7.47 10.46 -2.70
N PRO A 62 -8.75 10.13 -2.50
CA PRO A 62 -9.50 10.55 -1.31
C PRO A 62 -8.95 9.87 -0.04
N TRP A 63 -8.81 10.66 1.02
CA TRP A 63 -8.51 10.19 2.38
C TRP A 63 -8.96 11.24 3.41
N ILE A 64 -9.23 10.80 4.64
CA ILE A 64 -9.60 11.66 5.77
C ILE A 64 -8.70 11.30 6.94
N GLY A 65 -7.97 12.30 7.47
CA GLY A 65 -7.05 12.13 8.60
C GLY A 65 -5.66 11.62 8.18
N ALA A 66 -4.62 12.36 8.57
CA ALA A 66 -3.22 11.95 8.54
C ALA A 66 -2.40 12.79 9.53
#